data_AF-A0A016TZH0-F1
#
_entry.id   AF-A0A016TZH0-F1
#
_cell.length_a   1.000
_cell.length_b   1.000
_cell.length_c   1.000
_cell.angle_alpha   90.00
_cell.angle_beta   90.00
_cell.angle_gamma   90.00
#
_symmetry.space_group_name_H-M   'P 1'
#
loop_
_entity.id
_entity.type
_entity.pdbx_description
1 polymer ?
#
loop_
_entity_poly.entity_id
_entity_poly.type
_entity_poly.pdbx_seq_one_letter_code
_entity_poly.pdbx_strand_id
1 'polypeptide(L)' 'MAWDKHAKLGCAVVKCHTEKVHVVCHYGPKVKEDGKEIYSEGEPCDDCNDYQKEGVVTCDEDALCVVAQKP' A
#
# COMPACT_ATOMS: atom_id res chain seq x y z
N MET A 1 5.59 -2.44 1.43
CA MET A 1 6.11 -1.12 1.85
C MET A 1 5.85 -0.11 0.76
N ALA A 2 6.62 -0.04 -0.33
CA ALA A 2 6.46 1.00 -1.36
C ALA A 2 5.85 0.49 -2.69
N TRP A 3 5.01 -0.56 -2.66
CA TRP A 3 4.29 -0.95 -3.87
C TRP A 3 3.15 0.05 -4.05
N ASP A 4 3.11 0.77 -5.17
CA ASP A 4 2.14 1.86 -5.44
C ASP A 4 0.68 1.44 -5.23
N LYS A 5 0.38 0.21 -5.61
CA LYS A 5 -0.93 -0.45 -5.53
C LYS A 5 -1.26 -1.00 -4.15
N HIS A 6 -0.37 -0.90 -3.15
CA HIS A 6 -0.70 -1.28 -1.77
C HIS A 6 -1.33 -0.09 -1.03
N ALA A 7 -2.63 -0.18 -0.71
CA ALA A 7 -3.36 0.85 0.03
C ALA A 7 -3.64 0.50 1.50
N LYS A 8 -3.36 -0.74 1.93
CA LYS A 8 -3.66 -1.22 3.29
C LYS A 8 -2.47 -1.93 3.89
N LEU A 9 -2.26 -1.73 5.20
CA LEU A 9 -1.29 -2.50 5.98
C LEU A 9 -1.87 -2.88 7.35
N GLY A 10 -1.47 -4.05 7.85
CA GLY A 10 -1.73 -4.47 9.23
C GLY A 10 -0.50 -5.15 9.81
N CYS A 11 -0.07 -4.73 11.00
CA CYS A 11 1.11 -5.26 11.65
C CYS A 11 0.78 -5.95 12.99
N ALA A 12 1.61 -6.91 13.37
CA ALA A 12 1.58 -7.58 14.66
C ALA A 12 3.00 -7.69 15.24
N VAL A 13 3.09 -7.56 16.56
CA VAL A 13 4.33 -7.69 17.32
C VAL A 13 4.13 -8.82 18.32
N VAL A 14 4.95 -9.87 18.22
CA VAL A 14 4.85 -11.07 19.06
C VAL A 14 6.21 -11.49 19.59
N LYS A 15 6.27 -11.91 20.85
CA LYS A 15 7.48 -12.52 21.42
C LYS A 15 7.36 -14.04 21.26
N CYS A 16 8.28 -14.63 20.50
CA CYS A 16 8.34 -16.08 20.32
C CYS A 16 9.19 -16.71 21.43
N HIS A 17 9.10 -18.03 21.62
CA HIS A 17 9.76 -18.77 22.70
C HIS A 17 11.30 -18.63 22.73
N THR A 18 11.90 -18.07 21.68
CA THR A 18 13.35 -17.90 21.48
C THR A 18 13.91 -16.57 21.98
N GLU A 19 13.21 -15.90 22.91
CA GLU A 19 13.48 -14.54 23.41
C GLU A 19 13.46 -13.41 22.37
N LYS A 20 13.30 -13.73 21.07
CA LYS A 20 13.21 -12.77 19.98
C LYS A 20 11.81 -12.19 19.84
N VAL A 21 11.76 -10.91 19.51
CA VAL A 21 10.54 -10.22 19.10
C VAL A 21 10.40 -10.31 17.57
N HIS A 22 9.26 -10.79 17.12
CA HIS A 22 8.89 -10.85 15.70
C HIS A 22 7.91 -9.72 15.41
N VAL A 23 8.27 -8.88 14.44
CA VAL A 23 7.39 -7.85 13.88
C VAL A 23 7.02 -8.28 12.47
N VAL A 24 5.73 -8.46 12.21
CA VAL A 24 5.22 -8.92 10.92
C VAL A 24 4.16 -7.93 10.44
N CYS A 25 4.27 -7.51 9.18
CA CYS A 25 3.28 -6.65 8.53
C CYS A 25 2.77 -7.32 7.25
N HIS A 26 1.46 -7.34 7.09
CA HIS A 26 0.76 -7.72 5.87
C HIS A 26 0.36 -6.47 5.10
N TYR A 27 0.38 -6.57 3.77
CA TYR A 27 0.03 -5.49 2.85
C TYR A 27 -1.08 -5.96 1.92
N GLY A 28 -1.98 -5.05 1.55
CA GLY A 28 -3.06 -5.34 0.62
C GLY A 28 -3.32 -4.16 -0.33
N PRO A 29 -3.94 -4.42 -1.50
CA PRO A 29 -4.27 -5.73 -2.09
C PRO A 29 -3.05 -6.60 -2.44
N LYS A 30 -3.25 -7.90 -2.68
CA LYS A 30 -2.16 -8.82 -3.05
C LYS A 30 -1.75 -8.61 -4.50
N VAL A 31 -0.80 -7.71 -4.73
CA VAL A 31 -0.33 -7.32 -6.08
C VAL A 31 1.16 -7.57 -6.30
N LYS A 32 1.92 -7.77 -5.22
CA LYS A 32 3.34 -8.11 -5.28
C LYS A 32 3.57 -9.44 -6.00
N GLU A 33 4.38 -9.41 -7.05
CA GLU A 33 4.77 -10.57 -7.84
C GLU A 33 6.17 -10.34 -8.45
N ASP A 34 6.95 -11.41 -8.61
CA ASP A 34 8.32 -11.30 -9.13
C ASP A 34 8.32 -10.87 -10.60
N GLY A 35 9.22 -9.96 -10.96
CA GLY A 35 9.32 -9.40 -12.31
C GLY A 35 8.27 -8.34 -12.66
N LYS A 36 7.34 -8.02 -11.74
CA LYS A 36 6.43 -6.88 -11.90
C LYS A 36 7.03 -5.59 -11.36
N GLU A 37 6.68 -4.49 -12.01
CA GLU A 37 7.02 -3.15 -11.57
C GLU A 37 6.35 -2.81 -10.22
N ILE A 38 7.12 -2.17 -9.34
CA ILE A 38 6.72 -1.84 -7.97
C ILE A 38 5.95 -0.52 -7.93
N TYR A 39 6.31 0.43 -8.80
CA TYR A 39 5.68 1.73 -8.99
C TYR A 39 6.01 2.26 -10.39
N SER A 40 5.11 3.02 -11.00
CA SER A 40 5.40 3.77 -12.23
C SER A 40 6.29 4.99 -11.94
N GLU A 41 7.20 5.30 -12.85
CA GLU A 41 7.97 6.55 -12.82
C GLU A 41 7.15 7.69 -13.45
N GLY A 42 7.01 8.81 -12.74
CA GLY A 42 6.21 9.96 -13.19
C GLY A 42 6.15 11.09 -12.17
N GLU A 43 5.34 12.11 -12.44
CA GLU A 43 5.03 13.13 -11.44
C GLU A 43 4.08 12.52 -10.39
N PRO A 44 4.25 12.85 -9.09
CA PRO A 44 3.36 12.34 -8.07
C PRO A 44 1.89 12.65 -8.41
N CYS A 45 1.03 11.65 -8.23
CA CYS A 45 -0.41 11.70 -8.46
C CYS A 45 -0.92 11.70 -9.91
N ASP A 46 -0.06 11.67 -10.93
CA ASP A 46 -0.51 11.58 -12.33
C ASP A 46 -1.40 10.36 -12.59
N ASP A 47 -1.03 9.22 -11.99
CA ASP A 47 -1.70 7.93 -12.17
C ASP A 47 -2.79 7.66 -11.10
N CYS A 48 -3.14 8.63 -10.24
CA CYS A 48 -4.15 8.37 -9.18
C CYS A 48 -5.52 7.96 -9.74
N ASN A 49 -5.85 8.39 -10.96
CA ASN A 49 -7.12 8.05 -11.58
C ASN A 49 -7.27 6.55 -11.89
N ASP A 50 -6.17 5.79 -11.97
CA ASP A 50 -6.21 4.34 -12.18
C ASP A 50 -6.91 3.58 -11.04
N TYR A 51 -7.01 4.20 -9.87
CA TYR A 51 -7.61 3.64 -8.66
C TYR A 51 -9.09 4.00 -8.48
N GLN A 52 -9.70 4.76 -9.40
CA GLN A 52 -11.11 5.22 -9.28
C GLN A 52 -12.13 4.08 -9.14
N LYS A 53 -11.79 2.88 -9.63
CA LYS A 53 -12.62 1.67 -9.46
C LYS A 53 -12.71 1.20 -8.00
N GLU A 54 -11.77 1.61 -7.15
CA GLU A 54 -11.66 1.18 -5.75
C GLU A 54 -12.36 2.16 -4.79
N GLY A 55 -12.63 3.39 -5.23
CA GLY A 55 -13.31 4.42 -4.45
C GLY A 55 -13.13 5.82 -5.03
N VAL A 56 -13.49 6.83 -4.24
CA VAL A 56 -13.16 8.22 -4.58
C VAL A 56 -11.67 8.42 -4.33
N VAL A 57 -10.92 8.76 -5.38
CA VAL A 57 -9.48 8.95 -5.29
C VAL A 57 -9.14 10.43 -5.32
N THR A 58 -8.28 10.86 -4.41
CA THR A 58 -7.74 12.22 -4.35
C THR A 58 -6.23 12.18 -4.18
N CYS A 59 -5.53 13.16 -4.76
CA CYS A 59 -4.13 13.41 -4.42
C CYS A 59 -4.08 14.16 -3.09
N ASP A 60 -3.33 13.63 -2.13
CA ASP A 60 -3.13 14.23 -0.82
C ASP A 60 -1.97 15.23 -0.82
N GLU A 61 -1.89 16.09 0.21
CA GLU A 61 -0.82 17.08 0.38
C GLU A 61 0.58 16.44 0.49
N ASP A 62 0.63 15.17 0.93
CA ASP A 62 1.84 14.35 1.01
C ASP A 62 2.24 13.69 -0.33
N ALA A 63 1.59 14.08 -1.45
CA ALA A 63 1.83 13.55 -2.79
C ALA A 63 1.53 12.04 -2.93
N LEU A 64 0.49 11.58 -2.23
CA LEU A 64 0.00 10.21 -2.26
C LEU A 64 -1.44 10.12 -2.78
N CYS A 65 -1.77 9.03 -3.47
CA CYS A 65 -3.15 8.72 -3.85
C CYS A 65 -3.93 8.18 -2.65
N VAL A 66 -4.95 8.90 -2.21
CA VAL A 66 -5.84 8.48 -1.13
C VAL A 66 -7.16 8.00 -1.71
N VAL A 67 -7.54 6.77 -1.37
CA VAL A 67 -8.82 6.17 -1.75
C VAL A 67 -9.78 6.24 -0.57
N ALA A 68 -10.79 7.10 -0.65
CA ALA A 68 -11.88 7.12 0.32
C ALA A 68 -12.73 5.86 0.12
N GLN A 69 -12.68 4.96 1.11
CA GLN A 69 -13.47 3.73 1.10
C GLN A 69 -14.96 4.08 1.17
N LYS A 70 -15.76 3.51 0.26
CA LYS A 70 -17.23 3.58 0.33
C LYS A 70 -17.68 2.94 1.66
N PRO A 71 -18.61 3.55 2.41
CA PRO A 71 -19.07 3.02 3.70
C PRO A 71 -19.66 1.62 3.58
#